data_AF-A0A2G9Q911-F1
#
_entry.id   AF-A0A2G9Q911-F1
#
_cell.length_a   1.000
_cell.length_b   1.000
_cell.length_c   1.000
_cell.angle_alpha   90.00
_cell.angle_beta   90.00
_cell.angle_gamma   90.00
#
_symmetry.space_group_name_H-M   'P 1'
#
loop_
_entity.id
_entity.type
_entity.pdbx_description
1 polymer ?
#
loop_
_entity_poly.entity_id
_entity_poly.type
_entity_poly.pdbx_seq_one_letter_code
_entity_poly.pdbx_strand_id
1 'polypeptide(L)' 'MEIPQSQQEEEEEGDAIEIVTTTGDREVVDQSHFTSESAHILIGEIMGCNRDLENIKQNINDVQNKMKNIIDVLGRV' A
#
# COMPACT_ATOMS: atom_id res chain seq x y z
N MET A 1 -7.93 -18.45 -51.49
CA MET A 1 -9.00 -18.22 -50.50
C MET A 1 -8.54 -17.05 -49.66
N GLU A 2 -9.37 -16.02 -49.54
CA GLU A 2 -9.14 -14.74 -48.85
C GLU A 2 -9.00 -14.88 -47.33
N ILE A 3 -8.38 -13.89 -46.68
CA ILE A 3 -7.99 -13.75 -45.25
C ILE A 3 -9.09 -12.99 -44.47
N PRO A 4 -9.23 -13.11 -43.11
CA PRO A 4 -8.73 -12.01 -42.26
C PRO A 4 -8.21 -12.40 -40.84
N GLN A 5 -7.64 -11.39 -40.18
CA GLN A 5 -6.96 -11.29 -38.87
C GLN A 5 -7.80 -11.64 -37.62
N SER A 6 -7.12 -12.07 -36.55
CA SER A 6 -7.39 -11.69 -35.14
C SER A 6 -6.20 -12.16 -34.27
N GLN A 7 -5.31 -11.25 -33.84
CA GLN A 7 -5.23 -10.71 -32.46
C GLN A 7 -4.87 -11.82 -31.46
N GLN A 8 -3.58 -11.94 -31.08
CA GLN A 8 -3.13 -11.55 -29.73
C GLN A 8 -4.11 -12.00 -28.63
N GLU A 9 -4.20 -13.30 -28.40
CA GLU A 9 -4.72 -13.85 -27.14
C GLU A 9 -3.54 -13.77 -26.15
N GLU A 10 -3.45 -12.68 -25.39
CA GLU A 10 -4.02 -12.58 -24.02
C GLU A 10 -3.30 -13.52 -23.03
N GLU A 11 -2.00 -13.33 -22.86
CA GLU A 11 -1.29 -13.70 -21.62
C GLU A 11 -0.50 -12.48 -21.13
N GLU A 12 -1.16 -11.32 -21.07
CA GLU A 12 -0.77 -10.33 -20.08
C GLU A 12 -1.51 -10.72 -18.80
N GLU A 13 -0.96 -11.74 -18.13
CA GLU A 13 -1.20 -11.99 -16.71
C GLU A 13 -0.61 -10.78 -15.97
N GLY A 14 -1.30 -9.64 -16.11
CA GLY A 14 -1.01 -8.43 -15.39
C GLY A 14 -1.09 -8.82 -13.93
N ASP A 15 0.04 -8.73 -13.24
CA ASP A 15 0.19 -8.89 -11.81
C ASP A 15 -0.84 -7.98 -11.14
N ALA A 16 -2.03 -8.53 -10.93
CA ALA A 16 -3.16 -7.82 -10.36
C ALA A 16 -2.84 -7.69 -8.88
N ILE A 17 -2.13 -6.61 -8.54
CA ILE A 17 -1.87 -6.21 -7.16
C ILE A 17 -3.24 -5.89 -6.55
N GLU A 18 -3.81 -6.86 -5.85
CA GLU A 18 -5.05 -6.72 -5.10
C GLU A 18 -4.81 -5.71 -3.97
N ILE A 19 -5.23 -4.46 -4.19
CA ILE A 19 -5.21 -3.43 -3.16
C ILE A 19 -6.40 -3.71 -2.25
N VAL A 20 -6.16 -4.50 -1.20
CA VAL A 20 -7.14 -4.75 -0.16
C VAL A 20 -7.29 -3.48 0.69
N THR A 21 -8.38 -2.73 0.48
CA THR A 21 -8.77 -1.63 1.38
C THR A 21 -9.59 -2.19 2.54
N THR A 22 -9.41 -1.64 3.75
CA THR A 22 -9.99 -2.17 5.00
C THR A 22 -11.48 -1.90 5.20
N THR A 23 -12.19 -1.41 4.19
CA THR A 23 -13.64 -1.24 4.22
C THR A 23 -14.21 -2.34 3.33
N GLY A 24 -15.03 -3.23 3.89
CA GLY A 24 -15.59 -4.41 3.20
C GLY A 24 -16.54 -4.13 2.03
N ASP A 25 -16.44 -2.96 1.40
CA ASP A 25 -17.05 -2.65 0.12
C ASP A 25 -16.05 -2.99 -0.98
N ARG A 26 -16.31 -4.13 -1.61
CA ARG A 26 -15.59 -4.64 -2.77
C ARG A 26 -15.93 -3.75 -3.96
N GLU A 27 -15.29 -2.59 -4.04
CA GLU A 27 -15.36 -1.74 -5.22
C GLU A 27 -14.57 -2.44 -6.32
N VAL A 28 -15.30 -3.09 -7.24
CA VAL A 28 -14.72 -3.68 -8.44
C VAL A 28 -14.28 -2.51 -9.31
N VAL A 29 -13.08 -2.00 -9.05
CA VAL A 29 -12.41 -1.04 -9.92
C VAL A 29 -12.19 -1.75 -11.25
N ASP A 30 -12.79 -1.21 -12.30
CA ASP A 30 -12.52 -1.59 -13.68
C ASP A 30 -11.01 -1.45 -13.94
N GLN A 31 -10.33 -2.60 -14.07
CA GLN A 31 -8.89 -2.69 -14.29
C GLN A 31 -8.45 -2.04 -15.62
N SER A 32 -9.38 -1.71 -16.51
CA SER A 32 -9.08 -1.22 -17.86
C SER A 32 -8.71 0.26 -17.96
N HIS A 33 -8.70 1.00 -16.84
CA HIS A 33 -8.57 2.47 -16.85
C HIS A 33 -7.51 3.05 -15.91
N PHE A 34 -6.55 2.27 -15.41
CA PHE A 34 -5.36 2.88 -14.82
C PHE A 34 -4.49 3.46 -15.94
N THR A 35 -4.75 4.71 -16.30
CA THR A 35 -3.80 5.49 -17.10
C THR A 35 -2.46 5.49 -16.36
N SER A 36 -1.36 5.55 -17.09
CA SER A 36 -0.02 5.61 -16.48
C SER A 36 0.07 6.71 -15.42
N GLU A 37 -0.61 7.84 -15.59
CA GLU A 37 -0.68 8.93 -14.62
C GLU A 37 -1.30 8.51 -13.27
N SER A 38 -2.45 7.82 -13.29
CA SER A 38 -3.10 7.33 -12.06
C SER A 38 -2.24 6.33 -11.29
N ALA A 39 -1.48 5.49 -12.00
CA ALA A 39 -0.51 4.58 -11.39
C ALA A 39 0.66 5.33 -10.72
N HIS A 40 1.19 6.38 -11.33
CA HIS A 40 2.26 7.19 -10.72
C HIS A 40 1.79 7.93 -9.46
N ILE A 41 0.55 8.46 -9.46
CA ILE A 41 -0.06 9.10 -8.29
C ILE A 41 -0.16 8.09 -7.14
N LEU A 42 -0.72 6.92 -7.41
CA LEU A 42 -0.89 5.86 -6.42
C LEU A 42 0.45 5.38 -5.83
N ILE A 43 1.49 5.22 -6.67
CA ILE A 43 2.84 4.90 -6.20
C ILE A 43 3.38 5.99 -5.26
N GLY A 44 3.13 7.26 -5.58
CA GLY A 44 3.50 8.40 -4.74
C GLY A 44 2.79 8.39 -3.40
N GLU A 45 1.49 8.11 -3.39
CA GLU A 45 0.68 7.99 -2.16
C GLU A 45 1.17 6.84 -1.27
N ILE A 46 1.41 5.66 -1.85
CA ILE A 46 1.96 4.50 -1.12
C ILE A 46 3.32 4.81 -0.51
N MET A 47 4.20 5.49 -1.26
CA MET A 47 5.51 5.90 -0.75
C MET A 47 5.39 6.91 0.41
N GLY A 48 4.44 7.85 0.30
CA GLY A 48 4.11 8.78 1.38
C GLY A 48 3.62 8.06 2.64
N CYS A 49 2.65 7.14 2.49
CA CYS A 49 2.14 6.34 3.59
C CYS A 49 3.23 5.51 4.28
N ASN A 50 4.16 4.93 3.53
CA ASN A 50 5.28 4.18 4.09
C ASN A 50 6.16 5.05 5.00
N ARG A 51 6.45 6.29 4.56
CA ARG A 51 7.21 7.27 5.36
C ARG A 51 6.48 7.64 6.65
N ASP A 52 5.18 7.86 6.57
CA ASP A 52 4.36 8.17 7.75
C ASP A 52 4.32 6.99 8.72
N LEU A 53 4.25 5.77 8.20
CA LEU A 53 4.26 4.55 9.00
C LEU A 53 5.59 4.36 9.74
N GLU A 54 6.72 4.67 9.10
CA GLU A 54 8.04 4.68 9.75
C GLU A 54 8.09 5.71 10.90
N ASN A 55 7.56 6.92 10.69
CA ASN A 55 7.49 7.95 11.73
C ASN A 55 6.63 7.50 12.92
N ILE A 56 5.48 6.87 12.66
CA ILE A 56 4.61 6.32 13.71
C ILE A 56 5.34 5.25 14.51
N LYS A 57 6.05 4.32 13.85
CA LYS A 57 6.85 3.29 14.52
C LYS A 57 7.92 3.91 15.41
N GLN A 58 8.61 4.96 14.93
CA GLN A 58 9.62 5.66 15.73
C GLN A 58 9.01 6.36 16.95
N ASN A 59 7.85 7.00 16.80
CA ASN A 59 7.14 7.64 17.91
C ASN A 59 6.68 6.63 18.96
N ILE A 60 6.18 5.46 18.55
CA ILE A 60 5.82 4.38 19.47
C ILE A 60 7.05 3.92 20.26
N ASN A 61 8.19 3.72 19.59
CA ASN A 61 9.44 3.35 20.26
C ASN A 61 9.89 4.39 21.29
N ASP A 62 9.78 5.69 20.97
CA ASP A 62 10.11 6.78 21.89
C ASP A 62 9.21 6.75 23.14
N VAL A 63 7.90 6.61 22.96
CA VAL A 63 6.93 6.50 24.06
C VAL A 63 7.21 5.27 24.92
N GLN A 64 7.48 4.12 24.31
CA GLN A 64 7.84 2.89 25.03
C GLN A 64 9.10 3.07 25.88
N ASN A 65 10.12 3.75 25.37
CA ASN A 65 11.35 4.02 26.11
C ASN A 65 11.12 4.98 27.27
N LYS A 66 10.34 6.04 27.06
CA LYS A 66 9.94 6.96 28.14
C LYS A 66 9.20 6.23 29.25
N MET A 67 8.28 5.32 28.91
CA MET A 67 7.55 4.52 29.88
C MET A 67 8.46 3.59 30.68
N LYS A 68 9.43 2.93 30.04
CA LYS A 68 10.45 2.12 30.73
C LYS A 68 11.24 2.94 31.75
N ASN A 69 11.65 4.16 31.37
CA ASN A 69 12.39 5.06 32.27
C ASN A 69 11.55 5.48 33.48
N ILE A 70 10.25 5.76 33.29
CA ILE A 70 9.34 6.07 34.40
C ILE A 70 9.22 4.89 35.37
N ILE A 71 9.05 3.68 34.84
CA ILE A 71 8.96 2.46 35.67
C ILE A 71 10.27 2.23 36.46
N ASP A 72 11.43 2.40 35.81
CA ASP A 72 12.74 2.27 36.47
C ASP A 72 12.92 3.26 37.62
N VAL A 73 12.52 4.52 37.43
CA VAL A 73 12.59 5.53 38.50
C VAL A 73 11.66 5.18 39.66
N LEU A 74 10.42 4.77 39.38
CA LEU A 74 9.45 4.42 40.43
C LEU A 74 9.87 3.17 41.21
N GLY A 75 10.52 2.20 40.58
CA GLY A 75 11.00 0.99 41.25
C GLY A 75 12.22 1.19 42.16
N ARG A 76 12.85 2.37 42.12
CA ARG A 76 13.99 2.73 43.01
C ARG A 76 13.55 3.40 44.32
N VAL A 77 12.27 3.77 44.44
CA VAL A 77 11.68 4.37 45.65
C VAL A 77 11.11 3.27 46.53
#